data_AF-A0A835RV58-F1
#
_entry.id   AF-A0A835RV58-F1
#
_cell.length_a   1.000
_cell.length_b   1.000
_cell.length_c   1.000
_cell.angle_alpha   90.00
_cell.angle_beta   90.00
_cell.angle_gamma   90.00
#
_symmetry.space_group_name_H-M   'P 1'
#
loop_
_entity.id
_entity.type
_entity.pdbx_description
1 polymer ?
#
loop_
_entity_poly.entity_id
_entity_poly.type
_entity_poly.pdbx_seq_one_letter_code
_entity_poly.pdbx_strand_id
1 'polypeptide(L)'
;MKKLSGGFILVSIFVLLLLRCGMVENPLAEKSLPSPFSRNVSGYPRWVAARGDFPSVHNPRNGIDMASTGSLISKLSSPRNLSFEEQLSLNTWRLMVHFVSHSKGLPQAVDAVNEAVTAWENLMMSFDDEKLARPCNGSKSKRLKEGQCPYFALRMNASEFSDGDFRLKVPCGMVQGSSLTVIGSPDGILGNFRIDLLGAALSAEEDPPIILHYNVRLNGDKITDGPVIVQNTWTLAHDWGPEERCPSQYSENNKKVDELEQCSEVKVRNDSLIFAAKLSSSEEEIAEPRRHFPFRQGYLAIATLRIGAEGFHMSVNGKHLTSFAFRENLEPWLVNEARIWGDLKLLSVLGSGLPTSEYSEHVTDLGLLKSAPLPILRGVNLFIGVFSTANNFKRRMSVRRTWMQYHAVRSGNVAVRFFVGLHKSQLVNEELWNEARTYGDIQLMPFVDYYRLITLKTAAICTYAANVTSAKYVMKTDDDAFVRVDEVLSTLNSTNVTHGLLYGRINYNDKPNRDPNSKWYISQEEWPGEAYPPWAHGPGYVVSRDIAKAVYKQVKRGSLKMFQLEDVAMGIWTDDMKKRGMDVKYVSDDRVQIEGCEAGYVVAHYQQPREMLCLWQKLENTNQATCCTE
;
A
#
# COMPACT_ATOMS: atom_id res chain seq x y z
N MET A 1 -4.22 7.08 -78.71
CA MET A 1 -4.54 5.78 -78.08
C MET A 1 -3.28 5.23 -77.41
N LYS A 2 -3.36 4.95 -76.09
CA LYS A 2 -2.50 4.09 -75.24
C LYS A 2 -1.00 4.47 -75.15
N LYS A 3 -0.49 5.14 -74.10
CA LYS A 3 -0.25 4.72 -72.69
C LYS A 3 0.48 3.37 -72.56
N LEU A 4 1.76 3.39 -72.15
CA LEU A 4 2.38 2.58 -71.06
C LEU A 4 3.93 2.58 -71.21
N SER A 5 4.66 3.44 -70.48
CA SER A 5 6.10 3.25 -70.24
C SER A 5 6.65 3.98 -69.00
N GLY A 6 5.82 4.24 -67.98
CA GLY A 6 6.25 4.94 -66.74
C GLY A 6 6.44 4.06 -65.51
N GLY A 7 5.97 2.80 -65.53
CA GLY A 7 5.92 1.94 -64.34
C GLY A 7 7.18 1.10 -64.09
N PHE A 8 7.99 0.82 -65.11
CA PHE A 8 9.16 -0.06 -64.97
C PHE A 8 10.39 0.64 -64.38
N ILE A 9 10.52 1.95 -64.56
CA ILE A 9 11.71 2.70 -64.10
C ILE A 9 11.66 2.97 -62.59
N LEU A 10 10.47 3.13 -62.00
CA LEU A 10 10.30 3.36 -60.55
C LEU A 10 10.53 2.08 -59.73
N VAL A 11 10.17 0.90 -60.25
CA VAL A 11 10.40 -0.37 -59.56
C VAL A 11 11.89 -0.75 -59.54
N SER A 12 12.63 -0.49 -60.62
CA SER A 12 14.09 -0.74 -60.65
C SER A 12 14.89 0.15 -59.69
N ILE A 13 14.49 1.42 -59.51
CA ILE A 13 15.17 2.33 -58.59
C ILE A 13 14.89 1.96 -57.12
N PHE A 14 13.70 1.47 -56.81
CA PHE A 14 13.34 1.04 -55.45
C PHE A 14 14.07 -0.25 -55.02
N VAL A 15 14.26 -1.20 -55.95
CA VAL A 15 15.03 -2.43 -55.70
C VAL A 15 16.53 -2.15 -55.55
N LEU A 16 17.08 -1.20 -56.29
CA LEU A 16 18.49 -0.78 -56.14
C LEU A 16 18.77 -0.01 -54.83
N LEU A 17 17.77 0.72 -54.28
CA LEU A 17 17.89 1.38 -52.98
C LEU A 17 17.78 0.38 -51.81
N LEU A 18 16.95 -0.65 -51.92
CA LEU A 18 16.88 -1.72 -50.92
C LEU A 18 18.14 -2.61 -50.89
N LEU A 19 18.79 -2.83 -52.04
CA LEU A 19 20.07 -3.53 -52.11
C LEU A 19 21.25 -2.70 -51.58
N ARG A 20 21.15 -1.36 -51.56
CA ARG A 20 22.18 -0.46 -51.00
C ARG A 20 22.07 -0.21 -49.49
N CYS A 21 20.92 -0.46 -48.87
CA CYS A 21 20.76 -0.39 -47.40
C CYS A 21 21.09 -1.70 -46.66
N GLY A 22 21.32 -2.82 -47.39
CA GLY A 22 21.58 -4.13 -46.79
C GLY A 22 23.05 -4.54 -46.64
N MET A 23 24.01 -3.68 -46.99
CA MET A 23 25.44 -4.05 -47.04
C MET A 23 26.39 -2.95 -46.54
N VAL A 24 26.25 -2.50 -45.30
CA VAL A 24 27.23 -1.79 -44.45
C VAL A 24 26.70 -1.98 -43.01
N GLU A 25 27.26 -2.65 -42.02
CA GLU A 25 28.63 -3.05 -41.67
C GLU A 25 28.54 -4.27 -40.73
N ASN A 26 29.33 -5.30 -40.99
CA ASN A 26 29.68 -6.33 -40.03
C ASN A 26 31.14 -6.69 -40.32
N PRO A 27 32.11 -6.38 -39.45
CA PRO A 27 33.46 -6.88 -39.58
C PRO A 27 33.65 -8.15 -38.73
N LEU A 28 33.97 -9.24 -39.40
CA LEU A 28 34.46 -10.49 -38.82
C LEU A 28 35.95 -10.37 -38.42
N ALA A 29 36.23 -10.72 -37.16
CA ALA A 29 37.27 -11.61 -36.64
C ALA A 29 38.76 -11.49 -37.05
N GLU A 30 39.63 -11.32 -36.04
CA GLU A 30 40.89 -12.07 -35.83
C GLU A 30 41.27 -12.02 -34.33
N LYS A 31 41.11 -13.12 -33.57
CA LYS A 31 42.12 -14.09 -33.09
C LYS A 31 43.13 -13.59 -32.04
N SER A 32 42.95 -14.04 -30.80
CA SER A 32 44.01 -14.70 -30.01
C SER A 32 43.42 -15.58 -28.88
N LEU A 33 43.60 -16.89 -29.03
CA LEU A 33 43.54 -17.95 -27.98
C LEU A 33 44.95 -18.09 -27.39
N PRO A 34 45.17 -18.60 -26.14
CA PRO A 34 44.90 -19.99 -25.71
C PRO A 34 44.36 -20.06 -24.25
N SER A 35 43.92 -21.15 -23.62
CA SER A 35 43.69 -22.58 -23.86
C SER A 35 42.88 -23.09 -22.63
N PRO A 36 42.38 -24.34 -22.62
CA PRO A 36 41.35 -24.81 -21.70
C PRO A 36 41.92 -25.59 -20.51
N PHE A 37 41.24 -25.55 -19.37
CA PHE A 37 41.27 -26.66 -18.41
C PHE A 37 39.85 -27.03 -17.98
N SER A 38 39.64 -28.34 -18.09
CA SER A 38 38.45 -29.12 -17.83
C SER A 38 38.13 -29.25 -16.34
N ARG A 39 36.85 -29.46 -16.03
CA ARG A 39 36.41 -30.66 -15.28
C ARG A 39 34.89 -30.83 -15.32
N ASN A 40 34.48 -31.91 -15.99
CA ASN A 40 33.28 -32.66 -15.66
C ASN A 40 33.20 -32.95 -14.15
N VAL A 41 31.99 -33.05 -13.60
CA VAL A 41 31.46 -34.32 -13.06
C VAL A 41 29.98 -34.13 -12.67
N SER A 42 29.17 -34.97 -13.29
CA SER A 42 27.83 -35.42 -12.91
C SER A 42 27.74 -35.97 -11.47
N GLY A 43 26.64 -35.71 -10.75
CA GLY A 43 26.32 -36.52 -9.57
C GLY A 43 25.18 -35.99 -8.70
N TYR A 44 23.95 -36.42 -8.98
CA TYR A 44 22.99 -36.80 -7.92
C TYR A 44 23.47 -38.13 -7.27
N PRO A 45 22.99 -38.65 -6.11
CA PRO A 45 21.90 -38.22 -5.20
C PRO A 45 22.14 -38.48 -3.67
N ARG A 46 21.05 -38.30 -2.89
CA ARG A 46 20.58 -39.09 -1.71
C ARG A 46 20.79 -38.57 -0.28
N TRP A 47 19.66 -38.64 0.43
CA TRP A 47 19.39 -38.35 1.83
C TRP A 47 19.77 -39.55 2.72
N VAL A 48 20.30 -39.30 3.91
CA VAL A 48 20.15 -40.16 5.10
C VAL A 48 20.02 -39.25 6.33
N ALA A 49 19.02 -39.55 7.15
CA ALA A 49 18.79 -38.94 8.45
C ALA A 49 19.88 -39.31 9.46
N ALA A 50 20.33 -38.35 10.26
CA ALA A 50 20.91 -38.59 11.58
C ALA A 50 20.64 -37.38 12.48
N ARG A 51 20.02 -37.64 13.64
CA ARG A 51 19.94 -36.72 14.77
C ARG A 51 21.36 -36.41 15.26
N GLY A 52 21.63 -35.15 15.57
CA GLY A 52 22.85 -34.72 16.24
C GLY A 52 22.84 -33.20 16.39
N ASP A 53 22.98 -32.74 17.64
CA ASP A 53 22.86 -31.36 18.10
C ASP A 53 23.60 -30.34 17.23
N PHE A 54 22.93 -29.25 16.85
CA PHE A 54 23.56 -28.09 16.23
C PHE A 54 24.12 -27.17 17.33
N PRO A 55 25.44 -26.87 17.36
CA PRO A 55 25.93 -25.72 18.10
C PRO A 55 25.50 -24.45 17.37
N SER A 56 24.94 -23.52 18.14
CA SER A 56 24.58 -22.17 17.72
C SER A 56 25.78 -21.46 17.09
N VAL A 57 25.76 -21.31 15.77
CA VAL A 57 26.67 -20.39 15.07
C VAL A 57 26.11 -18.99 15.27
N HIS A 58 26.66 -18.28 16.25
CA HIS A 58 26.51 -16.83 16.35
C HIS A 58 27.11 -16.21 15.09
N ASN A 59 26.25 -15.73 14.19
CA ASN A 59 26.68 -14.79 13.17
C ASN A 59 27.17 -13.53 13.88
N PRO A 60 28.40 -13.04 13.61
CA PRO A 60 28.86 -11.80 14.18
C PRO A 60 27.91 -10.71 13.69
N ARG A 61 27.27 -10.02 14.64
CA ARG A 61 26.69 -8.71 14.38
C ARG A 61 27.82 -7.86 13.82
N ASN A 62 27.88 -7.72 12.50
CA ASN A 62 28.53 -6.57 11.90
C ASN A 62 27.82 -5.37 12.51
N GLY A 63 28.53 -4.68 13.42
CA GLY A 63 28.09 -3.40 13.92
C GLY A 63 27.81 -2.55 12.71
N ILE A 64 26.52 -2.26 12.48
CA ILE A 64 26.13 -1.17 11.63
C ILE A 64 26.79 0.03 12.28
N ASP A 65 27.85 0.53 11.65
CA ASP A 65 28.39 1.82 11.98
C ASP A 65 27.20 2.76 11.90
N MET A 66 26.78 3.25 13.06
CA MET A 66 25.66 4.14 13.24
C MET A 66 26.06 5.42 12.51
N ALA A 67 25.85 5.48 11.20
CA ALA A 67 26.04 6.68 10.41
C ALA A 67 25.31 7.77 11.18
N SER A 68 26.09 8.69 11.77
CA SER A 68 25.61 9.61 12.81
C SER A 68 24.28 10.17 12.35
N THR A 69 23.21 9.99 13.13
CA THR A 69 21.87 10.41 12.74
C THR A 69 21.82 11.88 12.34
N GLY A 70 22.81 12.68 12.78
CA GLY A 70 23.05 14.05 12.33
C GLY A 70 23.40 14.20 10.84
N SER A 71 24.09 13.23 10.22
CA SER A 71 24.43 13.20 8.79
C SER A 71 23.20 12.94 7.90
N LEU A 72 22.27 12.09 8.34
CA LEU A 72 21.00 11.86 7.65
C LEU A 72 20.09 13.09 7.73
N ILE A 73 20.03 13.70 8.92
CA ILE A 73 19.26 14.93 9.18
C ILE A 73 19.76 16.10 8.32
N SER A 74 21.08 16.24 8.13
CA SER A 74 21.64 17.33 7.32
C SER A 74 21.26 17.21 5.84
N LYS A 75 21.19 15.99 5.30
CA LYS A 75 20.72 15.74 3.93
C LYS A 75 19.24 16.11 3.75
N LEU A 76 18.38 15.71 4.68
CA LEU A 76 16.95 16.06 4.63
C LEU A 76 16.66 17.54 4.90
N SER A 77 17.57 18.24 5.57
CA SER A 77 17.44 19.66 5.94
C SER A 77 18.20 20.59 5.01
N SER A 78 18.84 20.08 3.95
CA SER A 78 19.69 20.87 3.08
C SER A 78 18.90 22.04 2.47
N PRO A 79 19.41 23.29 2.57
CA PRO A 79 18.70 24.46 2.07
C PRO A 79 18.55 24.37 0.56
N ARG A 80 17.32 24.49 0.07
CA ARG A 80 16.97 24.46 -1.36
C ARG A 80 16.08 25.65 -1.71
N ASN A 81 16.18 26.11 -2.97
CA ASN A 81 15.36 27.20 -3.51
C ASN A 81 13.93 26.70 -3.82
N LEU A 82 13.12 26.57 -2.77
CA LEU A 82 11.72 26.18 -2.82
C LEU A 82 10.79 27.41 -2.77
N SER A 83 9.67 27.35 -3.50
CA SER A 83 8.60 28.36 -3.45
C SER A 83 7.98 28.43 -2.06
N PHE A 84 7.23 29.51 -1.78
CA PHE A 84 6.54 29.66 -0.50
C PHE A 84 5.55 28.50 -0.26
N GLU A 85 4.77 28.12 -1.27
CA GLU A 85 3.80 27.03 -1.22
C GLU A 85 4.47 25.67 -0.96
N GLU A 86 5.61 25.42 -1.60
CA GLU A 86 6.42 24.22 -1.39
C GLU A 86 6.94 24.15 0.05
N GLN A 87 7.38 25.27 0.61
CA GLN A 87 7.82 25.33 2.00
C GLN A 87 6.68 25.08 2.99
N LEU A 88 5.46 25.52 2.69
CA LEU A 88 4.29 25.24 3.53
C LEU A 88 4.00 23.74 3.64
N SER A 89 4.24 22.98 2.58
CA SER A 89 4.07 21.51 2.55
C SER A 89 5.14 20.77 3.38
N LEU A 90 6.23 21.45 3.72
CA LEU A 90 7.36 20.93 4.51
C LEU A 90 7.40 21.48 5.95
N ASN A 91 6.36 22.18 6.41
CA ASN A 91 6.32 22.71 7.78
C ASN A 91 6.43 21.58 8.81
N THR A 92 5.64 20.52 8.66
CA THR A 92 5.74 19.35 9.54
C THR A 92 7.08 18.64 9.39
N TRP A 93 7.58 18.49 8.16
CA TRP A 93 8.87 17.87 7.87
C TRP A 93 10.00 18.46 8.71
N ARG A 94 10.14 19.80 8.69
CA ARG A 94 11.18 20.52 9.44
C ARG A 94 11.07 20.30 10.95
N LEU A 95 9.84 20.21 11.46
CA LEU A 95 9.60 19.95 12.88
C LEU A 95 9.93 18.51 13.24
N MET A 96 9.70 17.55 12.34
CA MET A 96 9.84 16.12 12.62
C MET A 96 11.22 15.53 12.34
N VAL A 97 12.01 16.11 11.44
CA VAL A 97 13.31 15.57 11.02
C VAL A 97 14.23 15.23 12.20
N HIS A 98 14.23 16.06 13.25
CA HIS A 98 15.03 15.80 14.45
C HIS A 98 14.45 14.68 15.34
N PHE A 99 13.16 14.39 15.22
CA PHE A 99 12.44 13.48 16.12
C PHE A 99 12.42 12.04 15.64
N VAL A 100 12.55 11.78 14.34
CA VAL A 100 12.60 10.41 13.86
C VAL A 100 13.89 9.69 14.31
N SER A 101 14.90 10.42 14.77
CA SER A 101 16.07 9.88 15.47
C SER A 101 15.80 9.34 16.88
N HIS A 102 14.66 9.70 17.49
CA HIS A 102 14.27 9.36 18.86
C HIS A 102 13.08 8.39 18.93
N SER A 103 12.75 7.71 17.83
CA SER A 103 11.61 6.78 17.70
C SER A 103 11.83 5.43 18.42
N LYS A 104 12.37 5.45 19.64
CA LYS A 104 12.48 4.26 20.49
C LYS A 104 11.08 3.67 20.69
N GLY A 105 10.91 2.40 20.36
CA GLY A 105 9.61 1.70 20.44
C GLY A 105 8.87 1.57 19.11
N LEU A 106 9.39 2.12 18.00
CA LEU A 106 8.93 1.80 16.65
C LEU A 106 10.07 1.12 15.89
N PRO A 107 10.09 -0.22 15.83
CA PRO A 107 10.99 -0.95 14.93
C PRO A 107 10.83 -0.38 13.52
N GLN A 108 11.91 -0.34 12.73
CA GLN A 108 11.91 0.06 11.30
C GLN A 108 11.74 1.57 11.02
N ALA A 109 11.48 2.41 12.02
CA ALA A 109 11.42 3.86 11.82
C ALA A 109 12.73 4.45 11.26
N VAL A 110 13.88 3.91 11.66
CA VAL A 110 15.19 4.33 11.13
C VAL A 110 15.34 3.97 9.66
N ASP A 111 14.95 2.75 9.28
CA ASP A 111 15.04 2.28 7.90
C ASP A 111 14.14 3.13 6.99
N ALA A 112 12.91 3.41 7.42
CA ALA A 112 11.99 4.26 6.68
C ALA A 112 12.50 5.70 6.47
N VAL A 113 13.27 6.25 7.42
CA VAL A 113 13.94 7.55 7.26
C VAL A 113 15.09 7.45 6.27
N ASN A 114 15.91 6.41 6.36
CA ASN A 114 17.03 6.19 5.44
C ASN A 114 16.53 6.09 4.00
N GLU A 115 15.50 5.29 3.80
CA GLU A 115 14.80 5.15 2.52
C GLU A 115 14.21 6.48 2.04
N ALA A 116 13.64 7.28 2.94
CA ALA A 116 13.12 8.60 2.61
C ALA A 116 14.21 9.59 2.19
N VAL A 117 15.44 9.47 2.71
CA VAL A 117 16.57 10.30 2.26
C VAL A 117 16.84 10.06 0.79
N THR A 118 16.94 8.80 0.38
CA THR A 118 17.15 8.42 -1.02
C THR A 118 15.98 8.84 -1.90
N ALA A 119 14.74 8.57 -1.47
CA ALA A 119 13.54 8.95 -2.20
C ALA A 119 13.44 10.48 -2.40
N TRP A 120 13.79 11.25 -1.36
CA TRP A 120 13.82 12.71 -1.42
C TRP A 120 14.92 13.25 -2.33
N GLU A 121 16.14 12.69 -2.25
CA GLU A 121 17.25 13.07 -3.13
C GLU A 121 16.88 12.83 -4.61
N ASN A 122 16.32 11.66 -4.94
CA ASN A 122 15.86 11.33 -6.29
C ASN A 122 14.77 12.30 -6.79
N LEU A 123 13.78 12.61 -5.94
CA LEU A 123 12.71 13.56 -6.28
C LEU A 123 13.27 14.96 -6.57
N MET A 124 14.18 15.44 -5.71
CA MET A 124 14.77 16.76 -5.87
C MET A 124 15.66 16.85 -7.12
N MET A 125 16.40 15.79 -7.45
CA MET A 125 17.17 15.72 -8.70
C MET A 125 16.27 15.82 -9.93
N SER A 126 15.17 15.06 -9.96
CA SER A 126 14.18 15.13 -11.05
C SER A 126 13.59 16.52 -11.22
N PHE A 127 13.30 17.20 -10.11
CA PHE A 127 12.77 18.56 -10.10
C PHE A 127 13.77 19.62 -10.58
N ASP A 128 15.04 19.51 -10.16
CA ASP A 128 16.10 20.41 -10.61
C ASP A 128 16.34 20.26 -12.12
N ASP A 129 16.30 19.03 -12.64
CA ASP A 129 16.33 18.74 -14.08
C ASP A 129 15.14 19.35 -14.83
N GLU A 130 13.93 19.29 -14.26
CA GLU A 130 12.73 19.90 -14.85
C GLU A 130 12.86 21.44 -14.93
N LYS A 131 13.39 22.08 -13.89
CA LYS A 131 13.65 23.54 -13.89
C LYS A 131 14.68 23.96 -14.94
N LEU A 132 15.69 23.13 -15.18
CA LEU A 132 16.75 23.39 -16.17
C LEU A 132 16.30 23.12 -17.62
N ALA A 133 15.32 22.23 -17.82
CA ALA A 133 14.73 21.96 -19.12
C ALA A 133 13.83 23.13 -19.59
N ARG A 134 14.35 24.00 -20.47
CA ARG A 134 13.60 25.11 -21.09
C ARG A 134 12.25 24.64 -21.69
N PRO A 135 11.20 25.52 -21.72
CA PRO A 135 9.91 25.20 -22.32
C PRO A 135 10.02 25.22 -23.86
N CYS A 136 10.65 24.22 -24.46
CA CYS A 136 10.60 24.02 -25.91
C CYS A 136 9.31 23.28 -26.26
N ASN A 137 8.41 23.99 -26.96
CA ASN A 137 7.14 23.49 -27.46
C ASN A 137 7.32 22.19 -28.27
N GLY A 138 6.60 21.13 -27.87
CA GLY A 138 6.45 19.88 -28.63
C GLY A 138 6.85 18.61 -27.88
N SER A 139 7.79 18.67 -26.92
CA SER A 139 8.31 17.48 -26.21
C SER A 139 7.56 17.13 -24.92
N LYS A 140 6.92 18.12 -24.27
CA LYS A 140 6.16 17.90 -23.02
C LYS A 140 5.11 16.77 -23.14
N SER A 141 4.47 16.64 -24.31
CA SER A 141 3.40 15.66 -24.53
C SER A 141 3.87 14.19 -24.62
N LYS A 142 5.17 13.91 -24.86
CA LYS A 142 5.68 12.52 -24.93
C LYS A 142 6.09 11.97 -23.56
N ARG A 143 6.81 12.75 -22.73
CA ARG A 143 7.12 12.36 -21.33
C ARG A 143 5.89 12.28 -20.44
N LEU A 144 4.89 13.16 -20.64
CA LEU A 144 3.64 13.14 -19.88
C LEU A 144 2.77 11.89 -20.11
N LYS A 145 2.98 11.12 -21.19
CA LYS A 145 2.18 9.91 -21.48
C LYS A 145 2.84 8.60 -21.08
N GLU A 146 4.17 8.56 -20.95
CA GLU A 146 4.91 7.35 -20.53
C GLU A 146 5.13 7.29 -19.01
N GLY A 147 4.99 8.42 -18.29
CA GLY A 147 5.17 8.52 -16.84
C GLY A 147 3.91 8.94 -16.09
N GLN A 148 2.77 8.28 -16.34
CA GLN A 148 1.54 8.47 -15.55
C GLN A 148 1.09 7.14 -14.97
N CYS A 149 0.54 7.17 -13.75
CA CYS A 149 -0.05 6.00 -13.12
C CYS A 149 -1.29 5.49 -13.89
N PRO A 150 -1.21 4.32 -14.57
CA PRO A 150 -2.31 3.84 -15.40
C PRO A 150 -3.41 3.21 -14.53
N TYR A 151 -4.69 3.54 -14.79
CA TYR A 151 -5.83 2.93 -14.06
C TYR A 151 -5.98 1.43 -14.33
N PHE A 152 -5.65 1.03 -15.55
CA PHE A 152 -5.70 -0.34 -16.01
C PHE A 152 -4.44 -0.64 -16.81
N ALA A 153 -3.95 -1.86 -16.71
CA ALA A 153 -2.82 -2.36 -17.47
C ALA A 153 -3.20 -3.71 -18.07
N LEU A 154 -3.32 -3.76 -19.40
CA LEU A 154 -3.70 -4.98 -20.12
C LEU A 154 -2.55 -5.40 -21.04
N ARG A 155 -2.20 -6.69 -20.97
CA ARG A 155 -1.29 -7.33 -21.93
C ARG A 155 -1.98 -8.57 -22.50
N MET A 156 -2.19 -8.53 -23.81
CA MET A 156 -2.67 -9.66 -24.62
C MET A 156 -1.47 -10.39 -25.24
N ASN A 157 -1.64 -11.65 -25.63
CA ASN A 157 -0.60 -12.47 -26.26
C ASN A 157 0.67 -12.59 -25.41
N ALA A 158 0.49 -12.82 -24.11
CA ALA A 158 1.58 -12.94 -23.16
C ALA A 158 2.56 -14.10 -23.43
N SER A 159 2.24 -14.98 -24.37
CA SER A 159 3.08 -16.11 -24.82
C SER A 159 4.08 -15.76 -25.95
N GLU A 160 4.00 -14.56 -26.55
CA GLU A 160 4.84 -14.16 -27.71
C GLU A 160 6.13 -13.40 -27.34
N PHE A 161 6.40 -13.14 -26.05
CA PHE A 161 7.61 -12.47 -25.59
C PHE A 161 8.53 -13.44 -24.83
N SER A 162 9.76 -13.57 -25.36
CA SER A 162 10.82 -14.53 -25.05
C SER A 162 11.39 -14.46 -23.61
N ASP A 163 11.93 -15.61 -23.15
CA ASP A 163 12.62 -15.93 -21.87
C ASP A 163 11.81 -16.47 -20.68
N GLY A 164 10.60 -16.99 -20.92
CA GLY A 164 9.91 -17.87 -19.96
C GLY A 164 9.31 -17.17 -18.73
N ASP A 165 9.48 -15.86 -18.58
CA ASP A 165 8.86 -15.03 -17.56
C ASP A 165 8.06 -13.85 -18.12
N PHE A 166 6.76 -13.82 -17.84
CA PHE A 166 5.90 -12.69 -18.16
C PHE A 166 5.96 -11.61 -17.07
N ARG A 167 5.95 -10.34 -17.47
CA ARG A 167 6.02 -9.19 -16.56
C ARG A 167 4.95 -8.15 -16.88
N LEU A 168 4.20 -7.71 -15.86
CA LEU A 168 3.28 -6.59 -15.92
C LEU A 168 3.74 -5.50 -14.95
N LYS A 169 4.11 -4.32 -15.49
CA LYS A 169 4.45 -3.16 -14.66
C LYS A 169 3.21 -2.56 -14.03
N VAL A 170 3.32 -2.24 -12.74
CA VAL A 170 2.31 -1.57 -11.91
C VAL A 170 3.04 -0.46 -11.12
N PRO A 171 3.53 0.60 -11.80
CA PRO A 171 4.56 1.49 -11.27
C PRO A 171 4.14 2.38 -10.09
N CYS A 172 2.86 2.32 -9.71
CA CYS A 172 2.25 3.17 -8.69
C CYS A 172 1.63 2.40 -7.53
N GLY A 173 1.95 1.10 -7.43
CA GLY A 173 1.36 0.26 -6.40
C GLY A 173 -0.01 -0.27 -6.75
N MET A 174 -0.55 -1.01 -5.79
CA MET A 174 -1.93 -1.44 -5.75
C MET A 174 -2.59 -0.84 -4.51
N VAL A 175 -3.88 -0.57 -4.56
CA VAL A 175 -4.67 -0.05 -3.44
C VAL A 175 -5.85 -0.99 -3.18
N GLN A 176 -6.55 -0.81 -2.06
CA GLN A 176 -7.78 -1.56 -1.79
C GLN A 176 -8.73 -1.49 -2.99
N GLY A 177 -9.26 -2.64 -3.40
CA GLY A 177 -10.12 -2.78 -4.58
C GLY A 177 -9.38 -2.94 -5.91
N SER A 178 -8.06 -2.73 -5.96
CA SER A 178 -7.24 -3.14 -7.11
C SER A 178 -7.29 -4.65 -7.32
N SER A 179 -7.11 -5.09 -8.56
CA SER A 179 -7.01 -6.52 -8.86
C SER A 179 -6.05 -6.83 -10.00
N LEU A 180 -5.45 -8.01 -9.93
CA LEU A 180 -4.66 -8.63 -10.98
C LEU A 180 -5.39 -9.90 -11.45
N THR A 181 -5.85 -9.92 -12.69
CA THR A 181 -6.50 -11.07 -13.31
C THR A 181 -5.57 -11.72 -14.32
N VAL A 182 -5.30 -13.00 -14.12
CA VAL A 182 -4.47 -13.87 -14.94
C VAL A 182 -5.38 -14.88 -15.63
N ILE A 183 -5.37 -14.88 -16.96
CA ILE A 183 -6.15 -15.80 -17.78
C ILE A 183 -5.18 -16.70 -18.54
N GLY A 184 -5.23 -17.99 -18.24
CA GLY A 184 -4.33 -18.96 -18.86
C GLY A 184 -4.71 -20.39 -18.50
N SER A 185 -4.06 -21.35 -19.14
CA SER A 185 -4.22 -22.78 -18.85
C SER A 185 -2.89 -23.36 -18.39
N PRO A 186 -2.81 -24.00 -17.21
CA PRO A 186 -1.61 -24.75 -16.83
C PRO A 186 -1.28 -25.76 -17.92
N ASP A 187 -0.04 -25.77 -18.39
CA ASP A 187 0.43 -26.60 -19.51
C ASP A 187 1.68 -27.39 -19.07
N GLY A 188 2.50 -27.92 -19.97
CA GLY A 188 3.79 -28.54 -19.60
C GLY A 188 3.65 -29.88 -18.87
N ILE A 189 4.77 -30.42 -18.34
CA ILE A 189 4.79 -31.75 -17.72
C ILE A 189 4.27 -31.71 -16.28
N LEU A 190 4.60 -30.64 -15.55
CA LEU A 190 4.23 -30.50 -14.14
C LEU A 190 3.04 -29.56 -13.95
N GLY A 191 2.81 -28.61 -14.88
CA GLY A 191 1.74 -27.62 -14.78
C GLY A 191 1.89 -26.68 -13.58
N ASN A 192 3.09 -26.62 -13.01
CA ASN A 192 3.42 -25.75 -11.89
C ASN A 192 3.74 -24.35 -12.39
N PHE A 193 3.16 -23.33 -11.77
CA PHE A 193 3.43 -21.94 -12.09
C PHE A 193 3.39 -21.10 -10.83
N ARG A 194 4.00 -19.91 -10.89
CA ARG A 194 3.87 -18.95 -9.79
C ARG A 194 3.65 -17.53 -10.29
N ILE A 195 3.04 -16.75 -9.41
CA ILE A 195 2.77 -15.32 -9.56
C ILE A 195 3.50 -14.62 -8.42
N ASP A 196 4.47 -13.78 -8.74
CA ASP A 196 5.21 -12.97 -7.77
C ASP A 196 4.79 -11.50 -7.93
N LEU A 197 4.34 -10.86 -6.85
CA LEU A 197 4.23 -9.41 -6.76
C LEU A 197 5.52 -8.86 -6.18
N LEU A 198 6.27 -8.12 -6.98
CA LEU A 198 7.55 -7.53 -6.61
C LEU A 198 7.35 -6.08 -6.16
N GLY A 199 8.02 -5.71 -5.07
CA GLY A 199 8.03 -4.35 -4.56
C GLY A 199 8.98 -3.43 -5.32
N ALA A 200 8.82 -2.13 -5.13
CA ALA A 200 9.77 -1.12 -5.61
C ALA A 200 11.08 -1.17 -4.81
N ALA A 201 12.21 -1.13 -5.52
CA ALA A 201 13.55 -0.92 -4.96
C ALA A 201 13.96 0.56 -5.17
N LEU A 202 14.70 1.12 -4.21
CA LEU A 202 15.18 2.50 -4.28
C LEU A 202 16.47 2.64 -5.10
N SER A 203 17.29 1.57 -5.10
CA SER A 203 18.47 1.43 -5.93
C SER A 203 18.27 0.33 -6.97
N ALA A 204 18.85 0.50 -8.16
CA ALA A 204 18.84 -0.53 -9.21
C ALA A 204 19.69 -1.76 -8.85
N GLU A 205 20.56 -1.64 -7.86
CA GLU A 205 21.44 -2.72 -7.37
C GLU A 205 20.79 -3.57 -6.27
N GLU A 206 19.64 -3.17 -5.74
CA GLU A 206 18.92 -3.90 -4.71
C GLU A 206 17.95 -4.91 -5.33
N ASP A 207 17.98 -6.14 -4.83
CA ASP A 207 16.96 -7.14 -5.17
C ASP A 207 15.59 -6.70 -4.60
N PRO A 208 14.55 -6.56 -5.44
CA PRO A 208 13.26 -6.09 -4.97
C PRO A 208 12.62 -7.13 -4.04
N PRO A 209 11.95 -6.70 -2.95
CA PRO A 209 11.25 -7.62 -2.07
C PRO A 209 10.09 -8.30 -2.81
N ILE A 210 9.76 -9.52 -2.41
CA ILE A 210 8.58 -10.24 -2.91
C ILE A 210 7.46 -10.00 -1.90
N ILE A 211 6.54 -9.11 -2.27
CA ILE A 211 5.36 -8.72 -1.47
C ILE A 211 4.36 -9.87 -1.38
N LEU A 212 4.23 -10.65 -2.45
CA LEU A 212 3.46 -11.89 -2.46
C LEU A 212 4.09 -12.87 -3.43
N HIS A 213 4.44 -14.04 -2.93
CA HIS A 213 4.79 -15.21 -3.73
C HIS A 213 3.58 -16.14 -3.73
N TYR A 214 3.00 -16.41 -4.90
CA TYR A 214 1.86 -17.31 -5.04
C TYR A 214 2.22 -18.48 -5.94
N ASN A 215 2.50 -19.64 -5.36
CA ASN A 215 3.09 -20.78 -6.06
C ASN A 215 2.13 -21.95 -6.13
N VAL A 216 1.68 -22.29 -7.34
CA VAL A 216 0.75 -23.38 -7.61
C VAL A 216 1.53 -24.61 -8.03
N ARG A 217 1.36 -25.70 -7.27
CA ARG A 217 2.00 -27.00 -7.52
C ARG A 217 0.91 -28.05 -7.77
N LEU A 218 0.69 -28.48 -9.01
CA LEU A 218 -0.39 -29.41 -9.35
C LEU A 218 -0.11 -30.84 -8.89
N ASN A 219 1.14 -31.28 -8.96
CA ASN A 219 1.53 -32.64 -8.59
C ASN A 219 1.98 -32.75 -7.11
N GLY A 220 1.76 -31.70 -6.32
CA GLY A 220 2.20 -31.63 -4.94
C GLY A 220 3.72 -31.44 -4.77
N ASP A 221 4.19 -31.68 -3.56
CA ASP A 221 5.60 -31.65 -3.18
C ASP A 221 5.90 -32.76 -2.16
N LYS A 222 7.13 -32.81 -1.63
CA LYS A 222 7.51 -33.85 -0.66
C LYS A 222 6.74 -33.78 0.67
N ILE A 223 6.04 -32.68 0.93
CA ILE A 223 5.29 -32.43 2.17
C ILE A 223 3.79 -32.70 1.93
N THR A 224 3.31 -32.48 0.72
CA THR A 224 1.91 -32.63 0.33
C THR A 224 1.81 -33.56 -0.87
N ASP A 225 1.28 -34.77 -0.68
CA ASP A 225 1.13 -35.81 -1.72
C ASP A 225 0.12 -35.43 -2.85
N GLY A 226 -0.45 -34.22 -2.82
CA GLY A 226 -1.42 -33.72 -3.79
C GLY A 226 -1.28 -32.22 -4.06
N PRO A 227 -2.12 -31.67 -4.96
CA PRO A 227 -2.02 -30.28 -5.38
C PRO A 227 -2.00 -29.30 -4.20
N VAL A 228 -1.06 -28.35 -4.23
CA VAL A 228 -0.86 -27.38 -3.14
C VAL A 228 -0.54 -25.99 -3.69
N ILE A 229 -1.06 -24.99 -3.01
CA ILE A 229 -0.74 -23.58 -3.19
C ILE A 229 0.11 -23.15 -2.02
N VAL A 230 1.29 -22.61 -2.30
CA VAL A 230 2.21 -22.08 -1.29
C VAL A 230 2.27 -20.57 -1.44
N GLN A 231 1.91 -19.87 -0.37
CA GLN A 231 1.96 -18.42 -0.28
C GLN A 231 3.02 -17.98 0.71
N ASN A 232 3.83 -16.99 0.32
CA ASN A 232 4.91 -16.49 1.16
C ASN A 232 5.30 -15.07 0.76
N THR A 233 6.25 -14.49 1.50
CA THR A 233 6.93 -13.24 1.21
C THR A 233 8.43 -13.41 1.33
N TRP A 234 9.18 -12.53 0.69
CA TRP A 234 10.64 -12.52 0.79
C TRP A 234 11.16 -11.09 0.94
N THR A 235 12.14 -10.91 1.81
CA THR A 235 12.91 -9.66 1.93
C THR A 235 14.38 -9.97 2.09
N LEU A 236 15.26 -9.05 1.68
CA LEU A 236 16.70 -9.20 1.88
C LEU A 236 17.09 -9.34 3.37
N ALA A 237 16.36 -8.66 4.26
CA ALA A 237 16.68 -8.63 5.69
C ALA A 237 16.25 -9.91 6.45
N HIS A 238 15.17 -10.56 6.02
CA HIS A 238 14.57 -11.68 6.75
C HIS A 238 14.47 -12.98 5.94
N ASP A 239 14.97 -12.98 4.70
CA ASP A 239 14.81 -14.07 3.73
C ASP A 239 13.32 -14.43 3.54
N TRP A 240 13.03 -15.68 3.17
CA TRP A 240 11.67 -16.21 3.08
C TRP A 240 11.01 -16.27 4.45
N GLY A 241 9.80 -15.73 4.53
CA GLY A 241 8.95 -15.84 5.72
C GLY A 241 8.36 -17.25 5.92
N PRO A 242 7.46 -17.43 6.89
CA PRO A 242 6.74 -18.69 7.08
C PRO A 242 5.83 -18.98 5.87
N GLU A 243 5.80 -20.22 5.40
CA GLU A 243 4.91 -20.62 4.30
C GLU A 243 3.47 -20.81 4.77
N GLU A 244 2.52 -20.29 3.98
CA GLU A 244 1.09 -20.58 4.14
C GLU A 244 0.65 -21.51 3.01
N ARG A 245 0.01 -22.63 3.37
CA ARG A 245 -0.26 -23.74 2.44
C ARG A 245 -1.75 -24.03 2.36
N CYS A 246 -2.29 -24.03 1.14
CA CYS A 246 -3.68 -24.43 0.87
C CYS A 246 -3.75 -25.61 -0.12
N PRO A 247 -4.55 -26.66 0.15
CA PRO A 247 -5.42 -26.81 1.33
C PRO A 247 -4.65 -27.01 2.64
N SER A 248 -5.20 -26.52 3.75
CA SER A 248 -4.56 -26.66 5.07
C SER A 248 -4.39 -28.13 5.45
N GLN A 249 -3.25 -28.46 6.06
CA GLN A 249 -2.97 -29.79 6.61
C GLN A 249 -3.66 -30.02 7.97
N TYR A 250 -4.03 -28.93 8.67
CA TYR A 250 -4.67 -28.97 9.97
C TYR A 250 -6.07 -28.37 9.86
N SER A 251 -7.10 -29.16 10.23
CA SER A 251 -8.51 -28.79 10.14
C SER A 251 -9.00 -27.80 11.21
N GLU A 252 -8.11 -27.27 12.05
CA GLU A 252 -8.51 -26.71 13.36
C GLU A 252 -8.29 -25.22 13.57
N ASN A 253 -7.88 -24.44 12.57
CA ASN A 253 -7.92 -22.97 12.71
C ASN A 253 -8.30 -22.32 11.39
N ASN A 254 -9.60 -22.03 11.25
CA ASN A 254 -10.17 -21.18 10.20
C ASN A 254 -9.73 -19.74 10.45
N LYS A 255 -8.46 -19.45 10.17
CA LYS A 255 -7.96 -18.08 10.14
C LYS A 255 -8.66 -17.35 9.00
N LYS A 256 -9.13 -16.15 9.30
CA LYS A 256 -9.76 -15.26 8.32
C LYS A 256 -8.89 -14.04 8.09
N VAL A 257 -9.02 -13.50 6.89
CA VAL A 257 -8.47 -12.20 6.49
C VAL A 257 -9.58 -11.49 5.75
N ASP A 258 -9.96 -10.28 6.19
CA ASP A 258 -11.13 -9.54 5.66
C ASP A 258 -12.42 -10.39 5.66
N GLU A 259 -12.70 -11.07 6.78
CA GLU A 259 -13.83 -12.02 6.95
C GLU A 259 -13.84 -13.24 6.01
N LEU A 260 -12.82 -13.39 5.15
CA LEU A 260 -12.67 -14.50 4.21
C LEU A 260 -11.71 -15.55 4.74
N GLU A 261 -12.08 -16.82 4.62
CA GLU A 261 -11.24 -17.96 5.00
C GLU A 261 -9.87 -17.93 4.30
N GLN A 262 -8.81 -18.21 5.06
CA GLN A 262 -7.43 -18.32 4.54
C GLN A 262 -7.32 -19.38 3.45
N CYS A 263 -7.97 -20.54 3.64
CA CYS A 263 -8.12 -21.56 2.61
C CYS A 263 -9.60 -21.93 2.48
N SER A 264 -10.17 -21.79 1.28
CA SER A 264 -11.57 -22.19 1.04
C SER A 264 -11.79 -23.69 1.27
N GLU A 265 -12.91 -24.04 1.89
CA GLU A 265 -13.38 -25.42 1.92
C GLU A 265 -13.76 -25.87 0.51
N VAL A 266 -12.96 -26.79 -0.01
CA VAL A 266 -13.18 -27.36 -1.32
C VAL A 266 -14.26 -28.45 -1.24
N LYS A 267 -15.53 -28.03 -1.29
CA LYS A 267 -16.68 -28.96 -1.34
C LYS A 267 -16.80 -29.66 -2.71
N VAL A 268 -16.96 -30.97 -2.66
CA VAL A 268 -17.22 -31.84 -3.82
C VAL A 268 -18.64 -31.58 -4.33
N ARG A 269 -18.79 -31.26 -5.63
CA ARG A 269 -20.09 -31.31 -6.31
C ARG A 269 -20.10 -32.58 -7.17
N ASN A 270 -20.84 -33.59 -6.74
CA ASN A 270 -21.08 -34.81 -7.52
C ASN A 270 -22.10 -34.50 -8.63
N ASP A 271 -21.68 -33.83 -9.70
CA ASP A 271 -22.51 -33.63 -10.90
C ASP A 271 -22.41 -34.83 -11.87
N SER A 272 -22.24 -36.05 -11.34
CA SER A 272 -22.12 -37.27 -12.15
C SER A 272 -22.82 -38.48 -11.53
N LEU A 273 -24.12 -38.37 -11.23
CA LEU A 273 -24.99 -39.53 -10.97
C LEU A 273 -26.45 -39.30 -11.45
N ILE A 274 -26.62 -38.75 -12.65
CA ILE A 274 -27.88 -38.91 -13.41
C ILE A 274 -27.49 -39.36 -14.82
N PHE A 275 -27.07 -40.61 -14.98
CA PHE A 275 -27.09 -41.42 -16.22
C PHE A 275 -26.12 -42.62 -16.07
N ALA A 276 -26.42 -43.57 -15.18
CA ALA A 276 -25.94 -44.97 -15.27
C ALA A 276 -26.41 -45.78 -14.05
N ALA A 277 -27.72 -45.88 -13.81
CA ALA A 277 -28.26 -46.91 -12.92
C ALA A 277 -28.72 -48.11 -13.77
N LYS A 278 -27.75 -48.92 -14.21
CA LYS A 278 -27.90 -50.34 -14.59
C LYS A 278 -26.56 -50.88 -15.11
N LEU A 279 -25.72 -51.38 -14.20
CA LEU A 279 -25.21 -52.77 -14.20
C LEU A 279 -24.03 -52.93 -13.23
N SER A 280 -23.99 -54.13 -12.65
CA SER A 280 -22.87 -54.80 -11.99
C SER A 280 -22.32 -54.23 -10.68
N SER A 281 -22.59 -55.03 -9.65
CA SER A 281 -21.94 -55.15 -8.36
C SER A 281 -20.44 -55.50 -8.48
N SER A 282 -19.58 -54.69 -7.86
CA SER A 282 -18.28 -55.10 -7.35
C SER A 282 -17.68 -53.97 -6.51
N GLU A 283 -17.44 -54.29 -5.23
CA GLU A 283 -16.53 -53.64 -4.27
C GLU A 283 -16.48 -52.10 -4.26
N GLU A 284 -17.23 -51.49 -3.34
CA GLU A 284 -17.05 -50.10 -2.93
C GLU A 284 -15.72 -49.95 -2.17
N GLU A 285 -14.64 -49.63 -2.89
CA GLU A 285 -13.59 -48.81 -2.30
C GLU A 285 -14.21 -47.46 -1.91
N ILE A 286 -14.17 -47.13 -0.62
CA ILE A 286 -14.55 -45.82 -0.11
C ILE A 286 -13.55 -44.81 -0.69
N ALA A 287 -13.89 -44.23 -1.84
CA ALA A 287 -13.11 -43.16 -2.44
C ALA A 287 -13.15 -41.95 -1.50
N GLU A 288 -12.00 -41.58 -0.94
CA GLU A 288 -11.85 -40.33 -0.20
C GLU A 288 -12.41 -39.16 -1.03
N PRO A 289 -13.13 -38.22 -0.41
CA PRO A 289 -13.74 -37.10 -1.13
C PRO A 289 -12.67 -36.30 -1.86
N ARG A 290 -12.63 -36.41 -3.20
CA ARG A 290 -11.65 -35.70 -4.05
C ARG A 290 -11.82 -34.20 -3.86
N ARG A 291 -10.91 -33.59 -3.10
CA ARG A 291 -10.76 -32.14 -2.97
C ARG A 291 -10.58 -31.54 -4.37
N HIS A 292 -11.59 -30.82 -4.86
CA HIS A 292 -11.57 -30.09 -6.13
C HIS A 292 -10.52 -28.96 -6.16
N PHE A 293 -9.30 -29.25 -6.60
CA PHE A 293 -8.32 -28.20 -6.89
C PHE A 293 -8.73 -27.45 -8.18
N PRO A 294 -8.83 -26.11 -8.16
CA PRO A 294 -9.45 -25.35 -9.26
C PRO A 294 -8.54 -25.21 -10.49
N PHE A 295 -7.22 -25.34 -10.33
CA PHE A 295 -6.29 -25.40 -11.44
C PHE A 295 -6.17 -26.83 -11.96
N ARG A 296 -6.33 -27.01 -13.27
CA ARG A 296 -6.21 -28.32 -13.93
C ARG A 296 -5.41 -28.17 -15.21
N GLN A 297 -4.50 -29.11 -15.43
CA GLN A 297 -3.65 -29.14 -16.62
C GLN A 297 -4.51 -29.19 -17.90
N GLY A 298 -4.22 -28.31 -18.84
CA GLY A 298 -4.94 -28.15 -20.11
C GLY A 298 -6.28 -27.40 -20.03
N TYR A 299 -6.76 -27.06 -18.82
CA TYR A 299 -8.02 -26.32 -18.66
C TYR A 299 -7.76 -24.84 -18.43
N LEU A 300 -8.60 -24.01 -19.03
CA LEU A 300 -8.56 -22.57 -18.82
C LEU A 300 -8.95 -22.23 -17.37
N ALA A 301 -8.17 -21.35 -16.74
CA ALA A 301 -8.46 -20.78 -15.43
C ALA A 301 -8.43 -19.25 -15.52
N ILE A 302 -9.42 -18.62 -14.87
CA ILE A 302 -9.44 -17.17 -14.63
C ILE A 302 -9.11 -16.97 -13.16
N ALA A 303 -7.85 -16.63 -12.87
CA ALA A 303 -7.36 -16.37 -11.53
C ALA A 303 -7.31 -14.86 -11.28
N THR A 304 -8.09 -14.37 -10.32
CA THR A 304 -8.15 -12.97 -9.95
C THR A 304 -7.66 -12.79 -8.51
N LEU A 305 -6.52 -12.12 -8.36
CA LEU A 305 -6.00 -11.66 -7.09
C LEU A 305 -6.54 -10.26 -6.80
N ARG A 306 -7.34 -10.11 -5.73
CA ARG A 306 -7.90 -8.83 -5.28
C ARG A 306 -7.20 -8.34 -4.01
N ILE A 307 -7.05 -7.04 -3.89
CA ILE A 307 -6.52 -6.38 -2.70
C ILE A 307 -7.68 -5.99 -1.79
N GLY A 308 -7.76 -6.63 -0.62
CA GLY A 308 -8.70 -6.31 0.45
C GLY A 308 -8.20 -5.17 1.36
N ALA A 309 -8.81 -5.03 2.53
CA ALA A 309 -8.38 -4.05 3.53
C ALA A 309 -7.15 -4.55 4.31
N GLU A 310 -7.03 -5.87 4.48
CA GLU A 310 -6.01 -6.51 5.31
C GLU A 310 -5.24 -7.62 4.59
N GLY A 311 -5.66 -8.04 3.38
CA GLY A 311 -4.91 -9.04 2.64
C GLY A 311 -5.12 -9.11 1.13
N PHE A 312 -4.46 -10.11 0.57
CA PHE A 312 -4.58 -10.56 -0.81
C PHE A 312 -5.56 -11.73 -0.88
N HIS A 313 -6.57 -11.62 -1.75
CA HIS A 313 -7.58 -12.66 -1.92
C HIS A 313 -7.55 -13.21 -3.34
N MET A 314 -7.27 -14.50 -3.48
CA MET A 314 -7.31 -15.18 -4.77
C MET A 314 -8.68 -15.81 -4.99
N SER A 315 -9.30 -15.50 -6.12
CA SER A 315 -10.48 -16.20 -6.64
C SER A 315 -10.16 -16.86 -7.97
N VAL A 316 -10.62 -18.09 -8.18
CA VAL A 316 -10.47 -18.80 -9.45
C VAL A 316 -11.84 -19.15 -10.00
N ASN A 317 -12.10 -18.78 -11.25
CA ASN A 317 -13.40 -18.96 -11.93
C ASN A 317 -14.58 -18.39 -11.11
N GLY A 318 -14.36 -17.25 -10.45
CA GLY A 318 -15.37 -16.55 -9.65
C GLY A 318 -15.59 -17.09 -8.24
N LYS A 319 -14.84 -18.12 -7.80
CA LYS A 319 -14.94 -18.66 -6.44
C LYS A 319 -13.69 -18.31 -5.64
N HIS A 320 -13.87 -17.82 -4.41
CA HIS A 320 -12.78 -17.58 -3.47
C HIS A 320 -11.98 -18.86 -3.21
N LEU A 321 -10.65 -18.76 -3.22
CA LEU A 321 -9.73 -19.87 -3.09
C LEU A 321 -8.84 -19.73 -1.85
N THR A 322 -8.10 -18.62 -1.75
CA THR A 322 -7.21 -18.34 -0.61
C THR A 322 -7.21 -16.86 -0.22
N SER A 323 -6.92 -16.58 1.06
CA SER A 323 -6.65 -15.25 1.58
C SER A 323 -5.28 -15.24 2.27
N PHE A 324 -4.51 -14.17 2.09
CA PHE A 324 -3.17 -14.00 2.69
C PHE A 324 -3.03 -12.59 3.24
N ALA A 325 -2.82 -12.48 4.55
CA ALA A 325 -2.70 -11.18 5.21
C ALA A 325 -1.45 -10.43 4.74
N PHE A 326 -1.52 -9.11 4.70
CA PHE A 326 -0.33 -8.29 4.48
C PHE A 326 0.71 -8.54 5.56
N ARG A 327 1.97 -8.65 5.15
CA ARG A 327 3.10 -8.74 6.09
C ARG A 327 3.77 -7.40 6.26
N GLU A 328 4.49 -7.27 7.37
CA GLU A 328 5.17 -6.04 7.75
C GLU A 328 6.04 -5.50 6.61
N ASN A 329 5.90 -4.20 6.32
CA ASN A 329 6.64 -3.47 5.28
C ASN A 329 6.48 -4.01 3.85
N LEU A 330 5.47 -4.84 3.63
CA LEU A 330 5.14 -5.45 2.34
C LEU A 330 3.69 -5.12 1.99
N GLU A 331 3.34 -3.84 2.12
CA GLU A 331 2.01 -3.37 1.81
C GLU A 331 1.78 -3.29 0.30
N PRO A 332 0.52 -3.47 -0.17
CA PRO A 332 0.21 -3.56 -1.60
C PRO A 332 0.55 -2.29 -2.39
N TRP A 333 0.64 -1.12 -1.74
CA TRP A 333 1.04 0.11 -2.41
C TRP A 333 2.51 0.11 -2.84
N LEU A 334 3.35 -0.75 -2.27
CA LEU A 334 4.76 -0.85 -2.65
C LEU A 334 4.98 -1.71 -3.91
N VAL A 335 3.95 -2.40 -4.41
CA VAL A 335 4.04 -3.24 -5.62
C VAL A 335 4.46 -2.40 -6.82
N ASN A 336 5.41 -2.89 -7.58
CA ASN A 336 5.92 -2.23 -8.79
C ASN A 336 5.76 -3.11 -10.04
N GLU A 337 5.80 -4.43 -9.87
CA GLU A 337 5.72 -5.38 -10.98
C GLU A 337 5.03 -6.68 -10.53
N ALA A 338 4.23 -7.27 -11.42
CA ALA A 338 3.74 -8.64 -11.29
C ALA A 338 4.48 -9.53 -12.29
N ARG A 339 5.13 -10.58 -11.79
CA ARG A 339 5.89 -11.56 -12.58
C ARG A 339 5.19 -12.91 -12.56
N ILE A 340 5.00 -13.52 -13.73
CA ILE A 340 4.34 -14.81 -13.88
C ILE A 340 5.26 -15.72 -14.69
N TRP A 341 5.53 -16.92 -14.20
CA TRP A 341 6.42 -17.87 -14.87
C TRP A 341 6.12 -19.30 -14.42
N GLY A 342 6.70 -20.25 -15.13
CA GLY A 342 6.43 -21.69 -15.01
C GLY A 342 5.54 -22.20 -16.14
N ASP A 343 4.97 -23.39 -15.94
CA ASP A 343 4.22 -24.14 -16.94
C ASP A 343 2.77 -23.61 -17.08
N LEU A 344 2.62 -22.36 -17.49
CA LEU A 344 1.32 -21.70 -17.70
C LEU A 344 1.25 -21.11 -19.10
N LYS A 345 0.35 -21.65 -19.95
CA LYS A 345 0.03 -21.04 -21.24
C LYS A 345 -0.83 -19.81 -21.00
N LEU A 346 -0.19 -18.64 -21.02
CA LEU A 346 -0.78 -17.38 -20.63
C LEU A 346 -1.46 -16.68 -21.82
N LEU A 347 -2.76 -16.42 -21.70
CA LEU A 347 -3.55 -15.72 -22.73
C LEU A 347 -3.52 -14.21 -22.52
N SER A 348 -3.84 -13.76 -21.31
CA SER A 348 -3.85 -12.34 -20.97
C SER A 348 -3.66 -12.10 -19.48
N VAL A 349 -3.10 -10.93 -19.17
CA VAL A 349 -3.02 -10.42 -17.79
C VAL A 349 -3.57 -9.00 -17.74
N LEU A 350 -4.44 -8.75 -16.77
CA LEU A 350 -5.12 -7.49 -16.56
C LEU A 350 -4.92 -7.01 -15.12
N GLY A 351 -4.23 -5.89 -14.95
CA GLY A 351 -4.32 -5.05 -13.75
C GLY A 351 -5.48 -4.07 -13.90
N SER A 352 -6.36 -3.99 -12.90
CA SER A 352 -7.50 -3.06 -12.90
C SER A 352 -7.71 -2.44 -11.52
N GLY A 353 -8.40 -1.30 -11.47
CA GLY A 353 -8.61 -0.59 -10.21
C GLY A 353 -7.31 -0.04 -9.62
N LEU A 354 -6.29 0.20 -10.45
CA LEU A 354 -4.98 0.68 -10.01
C LEU A 354 -5.06 2.16 -9.57
N PRO A 355 -4.17 2.60 -8.65
CA PRO A 355 -4.09 4.00 -8.28
C PRO A 355 -3.73 4.83 -9.51
N THR A 356 -4.35 6.01 -9.64
CA THR A 356 -4.06 6.96 -10.72
C THR A 356 -3.81 8.34 -10.19
N SER A 357 -2.96 9.08 -10.89
CA SER A 357 -2.93 10.52 -10.85
C SER A 357 -4.24 11.14 -11.34
N GLU A 358 -4.35 12.44 -11.15
CA GLU A 358 -5.45 13.27 -11.64
C GLU A 358 -5.73 13.03 -13.13
N TYR A 359 -6.79 12.27 -13.42
CA TYR A 359 -7.44 12.35 -14.71
C TYR A 359 -8.29 13.62 -14.71
N SER A 360 -8.13 14.44 -15.74
CA SER A 360 -8.86 15.70 -15.99
C SER A 360 -10.35 15.45 -16.31
N GLU A 361 -11.02 14.63 -15.51
CA GLU A 361 -12.46 14.42 -15.57
C GLU A 361 -13.12 15.46 -14.67
N HIS A 362 -13.55 16.53 -15.34
CA HIS A 362 -14.58 17.47 -14.88
C HIS A 362 -14.30 18.21 -13.56
N VAL A 363 -13.10 18.77 -13.37
CA VAL A 363 -12.91 19.81 -12.34
C VAL A 363 -13.40 21.15 -12.92
N THR A 364 -14.62 21.56 -12.56
CA THR A 364 -15.22 22.82 -13.01
C THR A 364 -14.70 24.05 -12.27
N ASP A 365 -14.09 23.90 -11.08
CA ASP A 365 -13.40 25.00 -10.37
C ASP A 365 -12.28 24.49 -9.44
N LEU A 366 -11.02 24.59 -9.89
CA LEU A 366 -9.83 24.24 -9.09
C LEU A 366 -9.72 25.09 -7.82
N GLY A 367 -10.26 26.32 -7.81
CA GLY A 367 -10.21 27.22 -6.66
C GLY A 367 -10.96 26.67 -5.45
N LEU A 368 -12.06 25.95 -5.68
CA LEU A 368 -12.87 25.34 -4.61
C LEU A 368 -12.19 24.14 -3.93
N LEU A 369 -11.24 23.50 -4.62
CA LEU A 369 -10.51 22.34 -4.13
C LEU A 369 -9.21 22.72 -3.42
N LYS A 370 -8.75 23.97 -3.56
CA LYS A 370 -7.56 24.47 -2.87
C LYS A 370 -7.85 24.68 -1.39
N SER A 371 -6.86 24.37 -0.57
CA SER A 371 -6.93 24.61 0.86
C SER A 371 -7.01 26.11 1.16
N ALA A 372 -7.87 26.49 2.11
CA ALA A 372 -7.90 27.85 2.60
C ALA A 372 -6.54 28.19 3.29
N PRO A 373 -6.02 29.42 3.08
CA PRO A 373 -4.86 29.89 3.82
C PRO A 373 -5.10 29.85 5.33
N LEU A 374 -4.07 29.50 6.10
CA LEU A 374 -4.17 29.53 7.55
C LEU A 374 -4.31 30.97 8.05
N PRO A 375 -5.21 31.26 9.01
CA PRO A 375 -5.35 32.62 9.51
C PRO A 375 -4.11 33.03 10.31
N ILE A 376 -3.53 34.19 9.98
CA ILE A 376 -2.28 34.68 10.59
C ILE A 376 -2.50 35.19 12.03
N LEU A 377 -3.66 35.80 12.30
CA LEU A 377 -3.96 36.53 13.54
C LEU A 377 -4.93 35.81 14.49
N ARG A 378 -5.63 34.77 14.02
CA ARG A 378 -6.61 34.02 14.81
C ARG A 378 -6.30 32.54 14.70
N GLY A 379 -6.24 31.85 15.84
CA GLY A 379 -6.09 30.39 15.84
C GLY A 379 -7.29 29.72 15.16
N VAL A 380 -7.07 28.56 14.56
CA VAL A 380 -8.13 27.75 13.95
C VAL A 380 -9.02 27.15 15.05
N ASN A 381 -10.34 27.04 14.85
CA ASN A 381 -11.20 26.42 15.86
C ASN A 381 -10.95 24.90 15.93
N LEU A 382 -10.96 24.24 14.77
CA LEU A 382 -10.66 22.82 14.62
C LEU A 382 -9.60 22.60 13.55
N PHE A 383 -8.52 21.93 13.88
CA PHE A 383 -7.59 21.39 12.90
C PHE A 383 -7.84 19.91 12.70
N ILE A 384 -7.98 19.45 11.46
CA ILE A 384 -8.17 18.04 11.11
C ILE A 384 -6.94 17.58 10.34
N GLY A 385 -6.19 16.65 10.92
CA GLY A 385 -5.14 15.92 10.25
C GLY A 385 -5.68 14.61 9.69
N VAL A 386 -5.50 14.39 8.39
CA VAL A 386 -5.98 13.21 7.68
C VAL A 386 -4.80 12.32 7.31
N PHE A 387 -4.80 11.05 7.72
CA PHE A 387 -3.81 10.08 7.28
C PHE A 387 -4.06 9.68 5.84
N SER A 388 -3.00 9.67 5.03
CA SER A 388 -3.04 9.19 3.65
C SER A 388 -1.67 8.68 3.23
N THR A 389 -1.59 7.89 2.16
CA THR A 389 -0.35 7.41 1.53
C THR A 389 -0.14 8.06 0.18
N ALA A 390 1.10 8.12 -0.32
CA ALA A 390 1.42 8.89 -1.53
C ALA A 390 0.55 8.54 -2.75
N ASN A 391 0.24 7.25 -2.98
CA ASN A 391 -0.55 6.78 -4.12
C ASN A 391 -2.08 6.85 -3.92
N ASN A 392 -2.58 7.31 -2.76
CA ASN A 392 -4.02 7.48 -2.47
C ASN A 392 -4.62 8.79 -3.02
N PHE A 393 -4.21 9.24 -4.22
CA PHE A 393 -4.72 10.48 -4.83
C PHE A 393 -6.25 10.52 -4.90
N LYS A 394 -6.89 9.42 -5.33
CA LYS A 394 -8.35 9.34 -5.47
C LYS A 394 -9.10 9.52 -4.15
N ARG A 395 -8.55 9.00 -3.04
CA ARG A 395 -9.14 9.15 -1.70
C ARG A 395 -9.02 10.58 -1.19
N ARG A 396 -7.85 11.20 -1.35
CA ARG A 396 -7.68 12.63 -1.04
C ARG A 396 -8.60 13.51 -1.87
N MET A 397 -8.73 13.22 -3.16
CA MET A 397 -9.62 13.94 -4.06
C MET A 397 -11.11 13.76 -3.68
N SER A 398 -11.56 12.57 -3.27
CA SER A 398 -12.93 12.40 -2.79
C SER A 398 -13.18 13.18 -1.51
N VAL A 399 -12.24 13.19 -0.56
CA VAL A 399 -12.31 14.04 0.64
C VAL A 399 -12.42 15.52 0.27
N ARG A 400 -11.57 16.00 -0.66
CA ARG A 400 -11.63 17.39 -1.17
C ARG A 400 -12.97 17.73 -1.78
N ARG A 401 -13.53 16.85 -2.61
CA ARG A 401 -14.82 17.06 -3.31
C ARG A 401 -16.06 16.90 -2.42
N THR A 402 -15.89 16.43 -1.19
CA THR A 402 -17.01 16.10 -0.28
C THR A 402 -16.93 16.93 0.99
N TRP A 403 -16.61 16.34 2.14
CA TRP A 403 -16.71 17.01 3.43
C TRP A 403 -15.68 18.14 3.62
N MET A 404 -14.65 18.28 2.78
CA MET A 404 -13.86 19.53 2.77
C MET A 404 -14.63 20.73 2.18
N GLN A 405 -15.80 20.52 1.56
CA GLN A 405 -16.64 21.57 1.00
C GLN A 405 -17.56 22.23 2.03
N TYR A 406 -17.60 21.73 3.28
CA TYR A 406 -18.27 22.43 4.38
C TYR A 406 -17.79 23.89 4.47
N HIS A 407 -18.73 24.81 4.69
CA HIS A 407 -18.43 26.25 4.79
C HIS A 407 -17.37 26.54 5.87
N ALA A 408 -17.37 25.81 6.99
CA ALA A 408 -16.39 25.98 8.06
C ALA A 408 -14.95 25.68 7.59
N VAL A 409 -14.77 24.73 6.66
CA VAL A 409 -13.47 24.40 6.07
C VAL A 409 -13.08 25.46 5.03
N ARG A 410 -13.98 25.79 4.10
CA ARG A 410 -13.72 26.77 3.03
C ARG A 410 -13.47 28.20 3.54
N SER A 411 -14.07 28.56 4.67
CA SER A 411 -13.84 29.86 5.34
C SER A 411 -12.56 29.91 6.18
N GLY A 412 -11.84 28.78 6.35
CA GLY A 412 -10.63 28.70 7.17
C GLY A 412 -10.87 28.63 8.69
N ASN A 413 -12.12 28.53 9.14
CA ASN A 413 -12.45 28.28 10.55
C ASN A 413 -12.04 26.87 11.00
N VAL A 414 -12.09 25.92 10.06
CA VAL A 414 -11.54 24.56 10.17
C VAL A 414 -10.44 24.42 9.14
N ALA A 415 -9.26 23.94 9.56
CA ALA A 415 -8.16 23.67 8.65
C ALA A 415 -7.97 22.16 8.51
N VAL A 416 -7.95 21.66 7.27
CA VAL A 416 -7.74 20.25 6.96
C VAL A 416 -6.40 20.09 6.25
N ARG A 417 -5.57 19.13 6.67
CA ARG A 417 -4.31 18.80 6.01
C ARG A 417 -4.10 17.29 5.94
N PHE A 418 -3.61 16.79 4.81
CA PHE A 418 -3.21 15.39 4.62
C PHE A 418 -1.76 15.18 5.07
N PHE A 419 -1.50 14.16 5.88
CA PHE A 419 -0.16 13.79 6.36
C PHE A 419 0.31 12.54 5.62
N VAL A 420 1.28 12.74 4.73
CA VAL A 420 1.68 11.75 3.73
C VAL A 420 3.19 11.52 3.79
N GLY A 421 3.63 10.28 3.94
CA GLY A 421 5.04 9.92 3.83
C GLY A 421 5.48 9.77 2.39
N LEU A 422 6.79 9.60 2.19
CA LEU A 422 7.34 9.33 0.87
C LEU A 422 7.04 7.90 0.42
N HIS A 423 7.23 7.66 -0.87
CA HIS A 423 7.07 6.37 -1.50
C HIS A 423 8.39 5.88 -2.08
N LYS A 424 8.54 4.57 -2.31
CA LYS A 424 9.74 4.02 -2.97
C LYS A 424 9.78 4.30 -4.48
N SER A 425 8.61 4.36 -5.12
CA SER A 425 8.49 4.77 -6.54
C SER A 425 8.68 6.28 -6.70
N GLN A 426 9.68 6.66 -7.49
CA GLN A 426 9.94 8.05 -7.87
C GLN A 426 8.73 8.68 -8.56
N LEU A 427 8.06 7.96 -9.46
CA LEU A 427 6.88 8.45 -10.18
C LEU A 427 5.77 8.88 -9.20
N VAL A 428 5.51 8.07 -8.17
CA VAL A 428 4.49 8.38 -7.15
C VAL A 428 4.86 9.64 -6.36
N ASN A 429 6.14 9.82 -6.03
CA ASN A 429 6.60 11.02 -5.33
C ASN A 429 6.50 12.29 -6.19
N GLU A 430 6.77 12.18 -7.49
CA GLU A 430 6.61 13.30 -8.44
C GLU A 430 5.14 13.71 -8.56
N GLU A 431 4.22 12.75 -8.67
CA GLU A 431 2.78 13.01 -8.67
C GLU A 431 2.30 13.63 -7.36
N LEU A 432 2.77 13.14 -6.21
CA LEU A 432 2.45 13.71 -4.89
C LEU A 432 2.98 15.14 -4.76
N TRP A 433 4.19 15.43 -5.26
CA TRP A 433 4.75 16.77 -5.26
C TRP A 433 3.94 17.74 -6.12
N ASN A 434 3.46 17.28 -7.28
CA ASN A 434 2.55 18.06 -8.14
C ASN A 434 1.22 18.35 -7.43
N GLU A 435 0.65 17.36 -6.76
CA GLU A 435 -0.57 17.52 -5.97
C GLU A 435 -0.39 18.52 -4.83
N ALA A 436 0.72 18.43 -4.07
CA ALA A 436 1.02 19.33 -2.96
C ALA A 436 1.08 20.79 -3.42
N ARG A 437 1.72 21.06 -4.57
CA ARG A 437 1.77 22.39 -5.20
C ARG A 437 0.42 22.88 -5.68
N THR A 438 -0.46 21.95 -6.09
CA THR A 438 -1.76 22.29 -6.68
C THR A 438 -2.79 22.65 -5.61
N TYR A 439 -2.92 21.84 -4.57
CA TYR A 439 -4.01 21.95 -3.58
C TYR A 439 -3.58 22.61 -2.26
N GLY A 440 -2.29 22.59 -1.91
CA GLY A 440 -1.75 23.25 -0.71
C GLY A 440 -2.20 22.66 0.62
N ASP A 441 -2.81 21.47 0.62
CA ASP A 441 -3.29 20.77 1.81
C ASP A 441 -2.41 19.59 2.25
N ILE A 442 -1.31 19.30 1.57
CA ILE A 442 -0.41 18.19 1.92
C ILE A 442 0.67 18.66 2.92
N GLN A 443 0.97 17.81 3.90
CA GLN A 443 2.13 17.87 4.77
C GLN A 443 2.95 16.60 4.57
N LEU A 444 4.18 16.75 4.08
CA LEU A 444 5.07 15.62 3.83
C LEU A 444 5.80 15.18 5.10
N MET A 445 5.87 13.86 5.31
CA MET A 445 6.57 13.26 6.44
C MET A 445 7.97 12.79 6.03
N PRO A 446 8.99 12.93 6.91
CA PRO A 446 10.38 12.61 6.61
C PRO A 446 10.70 11.10 6.72
N PHE A 447 9.80 10.25 6.22
CA PHE A 447 9.94 8.80 6.20
C PHE A 447 9.09 8.18 5.08
N VAL A 448 9.44 6.98 4.63
CA VAL A 448 8.61 6.17 3.72
C VAL A 448 7.42 5.62 4.49
N ASP A 449 6.24 5.65 3.86
CA ASP A 449 5.00 5.23 4.50
C ASP A 449 4.91 3.71 4.69
N TYR A 450 4.94 3.32 5.96
CA TYR A 450 4.63 1.99 6.46
C TYR A 450 3.51 2.06 7.50
N TYR A 451 2.66 1.03 7.56
CA TYR A 451 1.52 1.02 8.48
C TYR A 451 1.94 1.22 9.95
N ARG A 452 3.05 0.60 10.38
CA ARG A 452 3.54 0.73 11.77
C ARG A 452 4.03 2.11 12.17
N LEU A 453 4.21 3.01 11.21
CA LEU A 453 4.71 4.37 11.44
C LEU A 453 3.58 5.40 11.58
N ILE A 454 2.31 4.99 11.50
CA ILE A 454 1.18 5.91 11.61
C ILE A 454 1.15 6.66 12.97
N THR A 455 1.68 6.08 14.05
CA THR A 455 1.86 6.80 15.34
C THR A 455 2.75 8.03 15.21
N LEU A 456 3.75 8.02 14.31
CA LEU A 456 4.55 9.21 14.02
C LEU A 456 3.71 10.29 13.33
N LYS A 457 2.75 9.91 12.46
CA LYS A 457 1.82 10.87 11.85
C LYS A 457 0.91 11.53 12.88
N THR A 458 0.50 10.83 13.94
CA THR A 458 -0.27 11.44 15.05
C THR A 458 0.54 12.47 15.80
N ALA A 459 1.78 12.11 16.15
CA ALA A 459 2.73 13.02 16.76
C ALA A 459 2.96 14.25 15.84
N ALA A 460 2.99 14.03 14.53
CA ALA A 460 3.06 15.06 13.50
C ALA A 460 1.84 16.00 13.52
N ILE A 461 0.62 15.45 13.54
CA ILE A 461 -0.64 16.19 13.62
C ILE A 461 -0.65 17.07 14.89
N CYS A 462 -0.32 16.50 16.05
CA CYS A 462 -0.23 17.27 17.29
C CYS A 462 0.84 18.37 17.23
N THR A 463 1.99 18.08 16.62
CA THR A 463 3.10 19.02 16.45
C THR A 463 2.74 20.19 15.53
N TYR A 464 2.09 19.90 14.40
CA TYR A 464 1.60 20.91 13.46
C TYR A 464 0.51 21.77 14.11
N ALA A 465 -0.43 21.14 14.81
CA ALA A 465 -1.48 21.86 15.52
C ALA A 465 -0.93 22.81 16.59
N ALA A 466 0.08 22.36 17.34
CA ALA A 466 0.67 23.12 18.42
C ALA A 466 1.47 24.35 17.93
N ASN A 467 2.21 24.21 16.82
CA ASN A 467 3.17 25.24 16.36
C ASN A 467 2.71 26.05 15.16
N VAL A 468 1.86 25.49 14.29
CA VAL A 468 1.51 26.12 13.01
C VAL A 468 0.10 26.70 13.06
N THR A 469 -0.91 25.91 13.45
CA THR A 469 -2.31 26.37 13.42
C THR A 469 -2.80 26.98 14.73
N SER A 470 -2.13 26.63 15.85
CA SER A 470 -2.59 26.99 17.20
C SER A 470 -4.05 26.62 17.48
N ALA A 471 -4.52 25.52 16.90
CA ALA A 471 -5.94 25.16 16.91
C ALA A 471 -6.49 24.87 18.31
N LYS A 472 -7.76 25.22 18.57
CA LYS A 472 -8.44 24.95 19.85
C LYS A 472 -8.67 23.44 20.04
N TYR A 473 -9.06 22.75 18.97
CA TYR A 473 -9.26 21.31 18.91
C TYR A 473 -8.46 20.71 17.76
N VAL A 474 -8.05 19.46 17.92
CA VAL A 474 -7.24 18.71 16.96
C VAL A 474 -7.89 17.37 16.70
N MET A 475 -8.41 17.16 15.49
CA MET A 475 -8.93 15.88 15.05
C MET A 475 -7.88 15.11 14.26
N LYS A 476 -7.79 13.81 14.52
CA LYS A 476 -7.17 12.84 13.62
C LYS A 476 -8.28 12.04 12.93
N THR A 477 -8.11 11.73 11.65
CA THR A 477 -8.98 10.84 10.87
C THR A 477 -8.21 10.23 9.69
N ASP A 478 -8.84 9.33 8.95
CA ASP A 478 -8.23 8.60 7.84
C ASP A 478 -8.83 9.02 6.49
N ASP A 479 -8.14 8.75 5.37
CA ASP A 479 -8.58 9.15 4.02
C ASP A 479 -9.74 8.32 3.45
N ASP A 480 -10.21 7.32 4.20
CA ASP A 480 -11.42 6.51 4.00
C ASP A 480 -12.51 6.81 5.06
N ALA A 481 -12.38 7.90 5.81
CA ALA A 481 -13.41 8.37 6.73
C ALA A 481 -14.20 9.53 6.14
N PHE A 482 -15.54 9.47 6.24
CA PHE A 482 -16.42 10.60 5.95
C PHE A 482 -16.79 11.31 7.24
N VAL A 483 -16.41 12.60 7.37
CA VAL A 483 -16.58 13.36 8.61
C VAL A 483 -17.70 14.41 8.48
N ARG A 484 -18.68 14.36 9.39
CA ARG A 484 -19.66 15.44 9.60
C ARG A 484 -19.04 16.58 10.42
N VAL A 485 -18.31 17.47 9.73
CA VAL A 485 -17.56 18.58 10.36
C VAL A 485 -18.49 19.49 11.18
N ASP A 486 -19.71 19.70 10.71
CA ASP A 486 -20.77 20.43 11.40
C ASP A 486 -21.16 19.80 12.74
N GLU A 487 -21.39 18.48 12.76
CA GLU A 487 -21.72 17.72 13.98
C GLU A 487 -20.55 17.70 14.96
N VAL A 488 -19.31 17.49 14.48
CA VAL A 488 -18.11 17.54 15.33
C VAL A 488 -18.01 18.90 16.01
N LEU A 489 -18.16 20.01 15.28
CA LEU A 489 -18.14 21.35 15.87
C LEU A 489 -19.29 21.59 16.85
N SER A 490 -20.50 21.13 16.52
CA SER A 490 -21.69 21.23 17.38
C SER A 490 -21.45 20.51 18.71
N THR A 491 -20.99 19.25 18.64
CA THR A 491 -20.67 18.44 19.83
C THR A 491 -19.60 19.12 20.68
N LEU A 492 -18.47 19.53 20.08
CA LEU A 492 -17.39 20.20 20.82
C LEU A 492 -17.84 21.49 21.52
N ASN A 493 -18.73 22.27 20.91
CA ASN A 493 -19.30 23.47 21.52
C ASN A 493 -20.26 23.13 22.67
N SER A 494 -21.09 22.10 22.50
CA SER A 494 -22.07 21.67 23.52
C SER A 494 -21.42 21.05 24.75
N THR A 495 -20.35 20.26 24.57
CA THR A 495 -19.61 19.63 25.67
C THR A 495 -18.86 20.67 26.51
N ASN A 496 -18.46 21.79 25.90
CA ASN A 496 -17.76 22.91 26.54
C ASN A 496 -16.50 22.49 27.34
N VAL A 497 -15.82 21.43 26.89
CA VAL A 497 -14.52 21.01 27.42
C VAL A 497 -13.44 21.54 26.50
N THR A 498 -12.59 22.44 27.00
CA THR A 498 -11.52 23.07 26.20
C THR A 498 -10.11 22.65 26.63
N HIS A 499 -9.99 21.88 27.72
CA HIS A 499 -8.74 21.40 28.30
C HIS A 499 -8.91 19.92 28.67
N GLY A 500 -7.87 19.12 28.44
CA GLY A 500 -7.85 17.69 28.73
C GLY A 500 -8.89 16.84 27.98
N LEU A 501 -9.41 17.25 26.82
CA LEU A 501 -10.43 16.51 26.09
C LEU A 501 -9.82 15.36 25.26
N LEU A 502 -10.36 14.15 25.40
CA LEU A 502 -10.32 13.10 24.37
C LEU A 502 -11.75 12.73 23.99
N TYR A 503 -12.15 13.05 22.76
CA TYR A 503 -13.47 12.82 22.21
C TYR A 503 -13.40 11.84 21.03
N GLY A 504 -14.35 10.91 20.94
CA GLY A 504 -14.44 9.93 19.85
C GLY A 504 -15.24 8.73 20.33
N ARG A 505 -15.17 7.57 19.66
CA ARG A 505 -15.71 6.33 20.24
C ARG A 505 -14.71 5.77 21.24
N ILE A 506 -14.98 5.89 22.54
CA ILE A 506 -14.02 5.51 23.58
C ILE A 506 -14.20 4.04 23.93
N ASN A 507 -13.11 3.28 23.86
CA ASN A 507 -13.05 1.91 24.34
C ASN A 507 -12.43 1.87 25.75
N TYR A 508 -12.99 1.03 26.61
CA TYR A 508 -12.59 0.87 28.00
C TYR A 508 -12.24 -0.60 28.27
N ASN A 509 -11.14 -0.83 28.99
CA ASN A 509 -10.70 -2.16 29.42
C ASN A 509 -10.42 -3.14 28.25
N ASP A 510 -10.11 -2.61 27.07
CA ASP A 510 -9.74 -3.42 25.91
C ASP A 510 -8.38 -4.10 26.12
N LYS A 511 -8.21 -5.30 25.56
CA LYS A 511 -7.03 -6.15 25.79
C LYS A 511 -6.14 -6.20 24.56
N PRO A 512 -4.80 -6.22 24.74
CA PRO A 512 -3.87 -6.44 23.64
C PRO A 512 -4.16 -7.76 22.93
N ASN A 513 -4.21 -7.72 21.60
CA ASN A 513 -4.29 -8.95 20.81
C ASN A 513 -2.93 -9.67 20.87
N ARG A 514 -2.95 -10.92 21.35
CA ARG A 514 -1.73 -11.73 21.55
C ARG A 514 -1.50 -12.77 20.46
N ASP A 515 -2.32 -12.83 19.42
CA ASP A 515 -2.10 -13.70 18.27
C ASP A 515 -1.02 -13.10 17.35
N PRO A 516 0.17 -13.72 17.18
CA PRO A 516 1.22 -13.22 16.30
C PRO A 516 0.82 -13.09 14.82
N ASN A 517 -0.31 -13.69 14.42
CA ASN A 517 -0.85 -13.61 13.07
C ASN A 517 -1.85 -12.46 12.88
N SER A 518 -2.21 -11.77 13.96
CA SER A 518 -3.10 -10.62 13.90
C SER A 518 -2.33 -9.36 13.48
N LYS A 519 -2.94 -8.56 12.60
CA LYS A 519 -2.44 -7.21 12.28
C LYS A 519 -2.32 -6.30 13.51
N TRP A 520 -3.15 -6.56 14.53
CA TRP A 520 -3.15 -5.82 15.80
C TRP A 520 -2.37 -6.54 16.90
N TYR A 521 -1.52 -7.52 16.55
CA TYR A 521 -0.66 -8.21 17.50
C TYR A 521 0.21 -7.23 18.29
N ILE A 522 0.22 -7.42 19.62
CA ILE A 522 1.11 -6.73 20.54
C ILE A 522 1.74 -7.76 21.46
N SER A 523 3.08 -7.78 21.51
CA SER A 523 3.83 -8.74 22.32
C SER A 523 3.75 -8.40 23.82
N GLN A 524 4.03 -9.39 24.67
CA GLN A 524 4.04 -9.21 26.13
C GLN A 524 5.12 -8.20 26.56
N GLU A 525 6.22 -8.12 25.81
CA GLU A 525 7.32 -7.19 26.02
C GLU A 525 6.93 -5.75 25.66
N GLU A 526 6.17 -5.54 24.58
CA GLU A 526 5.72 -4.21 24.16
C GLU A 526 4.67 -3.63 25.13
N TRP A 527 3.71 -4.46 25.55
CA TRP A 527 2.74 -4.10 26.58
C TRP A 527 2.53 -5.25 27.57
N PRO A 528 3.02 -5.16 28.82
CA PRO A 528 2.86 -6.22 29.80
C PRO A 528 1.50 -6.18 30.53
N GLY A 529 0.76 -5.07 30.43
CA GLY A 529 -0.53 -4.91 31.10
C GLY A 529 -1.63 -5.79 30.49
N GLU A 530 -2.62 -6.15 31.31
CA GLU A 530 -3.76 -6.97 30.86
C GLU A 530 -4.74 -6.21 29.98
N ALA A 531 -4.84 -4.89 30.16
CA ALA A 531 -5.72 -4.00 29.41
C ALA A 531 -5.03 -2.67 29.11
N TYR A 532 -5.49 -2.00 28.07
CA TYR A 532 -5.09 -0.64 27.71
C TYR A 532 -5.82 0.41 28.58
N PRO A 533 -5.22 1.60 28.79
CA PRO A 533 -5.98 2.75 29.30
C PRO A 533 -7.07 3.16 28.30
N PRO A 534 -8.07 3.98 28.71
CA PRO A 534 -9.12 4.44 27.79
C PRO A 534 -8.53 5.12 26.54
N TRP A 535 -8.99 4.68 25.37
CA TRP A 535 -8.50 5.15 24.06
C TRP A 535 -9.68 5.31 23.09
N ALA A 536 -9.49 6.09 22.02
CA ALA A 536 -10.54 6.40 21.06
C ALA A 536 -10.27 5.71 19.72
N HIS A 537 -11.27 5.08 19.10
CA HIS A 537 -11.07 4.34 17.85
C HIS A 537 -10.48 5.19 16.70
N GLY A 538 -9.59 4.58 15.93
CA GLY A 538 -8.83 5.20 14.83
C GLY A 538 -9.61 5.99 13.75
N PRO A 539 -10.84 5.64 13.34
CA PRO A 539 -11.52 6.34 12.25
C PRO A 539 -11.71 7.84 12.47
N GLY A 540 -11.82 8.27 13.73
CA GLY A 540 -11.86 9.68 14.06
C GLY A 540 -11.94 9.97 15.55
N TYR A 541 -11.02 10.79 16.05
CA TYR A 541 -11.07 11.31 17.40
C TYR A 541 -10.51 12.73 17.48
N VAL A 542 -10.91 13.47 18.51
CA VAL A 542 -10.51 14.86 18.77
C VAL A 542 -9.81 14.96 20.12
N VAL A 543 -8.69 15.67 20.16
CA VAL A 543 -8.03 16.11 21.38
C VAL A 543 -8.05 17.62 21.54
N SER A 544 -8.02 18.10 22.78
CA SER A 544 -7.85 19.53 23.05
C SER A 544 -6.41 20.01 22.79
N ARG A 545 -6.25 21.32 22.58
CA ARG A 545 -4.96 21.96 22.30
C ARG A 545 -3.87 21.66 23.32
N ASP A 546 -4.20 21.58 24.60
CA ASP A 546 -3.26 21.31 25.68
C ASP A 546 -2.71 19.88 25.65
N ILE A 547 -3.51 18.88 25.29
CA ILE A 547 -3.04 17.52 25.00
C ILE A 547 -2.10 17.54 23.80
N ALA A 548 -2.50 18.15 22.67
CA ALA A 548 -1.65 18.23 21.49
C ALA A 548 -0.30 18.94 21.77
N LYS A 549 -0.33 20.01 22.58
CA LYS A 549 0.88 20.71 23.05
C LYS A 549 1.73 19.84 23.97
N ALA A 550 1.12 19.03 24.84
CA ALA A 550 1.83 18.13 25.71
C ALA A 550 2.53 17.02 24.91
N VAL A 551 1.85 16.42 23.92
CA VAL A 551 2.45 15.49 22.96
C VAL A 551 3.64 16.15 22.28
N TYR A 552 3.47 17.32 21.65
CA TYR A 552 4.57 18.05 21.00
C TYR A 552 5.77 18.28 21.94
N LYS A 553 5.53 18.72 23.19
CA LYS A 553 6.61 18.92 24.17
C LYS A 553 7.33 17.62 24.51
N GLN A 554 6.61 16.51 24.65
CA GLN A 554 7.20 15.20 24.92
C GLN A 554 7.99 14.66 23.72
N VAL A 555 7.48 14.84 22.50
CA VAL A 555 8.21 14.54 21.25
C VAL A 555 9.51 15.34 21.23
N LYS A 556 9.43 16.66 21.46
CA LYS A 556 10.61 17.55 21.46
C LYS A 556 11.68 17.15 22.46
N ARG A 557 11.29 16.54 23.58
CA ARG A 557 12.18 16.06 24.64
C ARG A 557 12.65 14.63 24.43
N GLY A 558 12.17 13.93 23.39
CA GLY A 558 12.44 12.51 23.20
C GLY A 558 11.87 11.63 24.32
N SER A 559 10.82 12.09 25.01
CA SER A 559 10.23 11.41 26.16
C SER A 559 8.83 10.84 25.91
N LEU A 560 8.29 11.03 24.70
CA LEU A 560 7.01 10.44 24.31
C LEU A 560 7.20 8.94 24.14
N LYS A 561 6.40 8.13 24.84
CA LYS A 561 6.43 6.68 24.68
C LYS A 561 5.72 6.30 23.38
N MET A 562 6.47 5.94 22.34
CA MET A 562 5.87 5.45 21.10
C MET A 562 5.24 4.06 21.32
N PHE A 563 4.22 3.76 20.52
CA PHE A 563 3.47 2.50 20.56
C PHE A 563 2.95 2.21 19.14
N GLN A 564 2.90 0.93 18.73
CA GLN A 564 2.57 0.58 17.35
C GLN A 564 1.13 0.91 16.96
N LEU A 565 0.17 0.69 17.85
CA LEU A 565 -1.24 1.03 17.63
C LEU A 565 -1.48 2.50 17.98
N GLU A 566 -1.77 3.32 16.99
CA GLU A 566 -1.76 4.77 17.10
C GLU A 566 -2.85 5.35 18.00
N ASP A 567 -4.05 4.81 17.86
CA ASP A 567 -5.22 5.17 18.66
C ASP A 567 -5.01 4.80 20.14
N VAL A 568 -4.47 3.60 20.39
CA VAL A 568 -4.04 3.17 21.72
C VAL A 568 -2.88 4.04 22.24
N ALA A 569 -1.95 4.47 21.38
CA ALA A 569 -0.85 5.36 21.75
C ALA A 569 -1.39 6.69 22.31
N MET A 570 -2.39 7.28 21.67
CA MET A 570 -3.06 8.48 22.19
C MET A 570 -3.70 8.24 23.56
N GLY A 571 -4.35 7.08 23.76
CA GLY A 571 -4.87 6.66 25.07
C GLY A 571 -3.77 6.58 26.13
N ILE A 572 -2.64 5.95 25.81
CA ILE A 572 -1.47 5.85 26.69
C ILE A 572 -0.92 7.24 27.05
N TRP A 573 -0.81 8.15 26.07
CA TRP A 573 -0.29 9.50 26.30
C TRP A 573 -1.22 10.33 27.18
N THR A 574 -2.52 10.27 26.93
CA THR A 574 -3.51 11.00 27.74
C THR A 574 -3.60 10.44 29.16
N ASP A 575 -3.48 9.13 29.35
CA ASP A 575 -3.44 8.50 30.67
C ASP A 575 -2.16 8.88 31.46
N ASP A 576 -0.98 8.91 30.81
CA ASP A 576 0.25 9.43 31.44
C ASP A 576 0.10 10.90 31.84
N MET A 577 -0.52 11.73 31.01
CA MET A 577 -0.81 13.13 31.35
C MET A 577 -1.77 13.24 32.53
N LYS A 578 -2.80 12.39 32.59
CA LYS A 578 -3.75 12.31 33.70
C LYS A 578 -3.07 11.96 35.02
N LYS A 579 -2.19 10.95 35.00
CA LYS A 579 -1.36 10.55 36.14
C LYS A 579 -0.41 11.66 36.61
N ARG A 580 -0.03 12.57 35.72
CA ARG A 580 0.78 13.77 36.02
C ARG A 580 -0.05 14.99 36.44
N GLY A 581 -1.35 14.83 36.65
CA GLY A 581 -2.23 15.87 37.19
C GLY A 581 -3.03 16.67 36.15
N MET A 582 -3.04 16.29 34.87
CA MET A 582 -3.95 16.87 33.89
C MET A 582 -5.38 16.33 34.11
N ASP A 583 -6.40 17.20 34.16
CA ASP A 583 -7.81 16.79 34.22
C ASP A 583 -8.29 16.30 32.85
N VAL A 584 -7.98 15.05 32.51
CA VAL A 584 -8.37 14.43 31.25
C VAL A 584 -9.79 13.88 31.31
N LYS A 585 -10.65 14.38 30.40
CA LYS A 585 -12.04 14.00 30.21
C LYS A 585 -12.21 13.21 28.92
N TYR A 586 -12.75 12.01 29.07
CA TYR A 586 -13.12 11.13 27.96
C TYR A 586 -14.59 11.37 27.61
N VAL A 587 -14.87 11.70 26.35
CA VAL A 587 -16.25 11.94 25.86
C VAL A 587 -16.51 10.96 24.73
N SER A 588 -17.34 9.95 24.99
CA SER A 588 -17.68 8.94 24.00
C SER A 588 -18.82 9.38 23.08
N ASP A 589 -18.70 9.10 21.79
CA ASP A 589 -19.76 9.27 20.78
C ASP A 589 -19.82 8.04 19.87
N ASP A 590 -20.85 7.22 20.05
CA ASP A 590 -21.05 5.98 19.30
C ASP A 590 -21.39 6.23 17.82
N ARG A 591 -21.74 7.47 17.44
CA ARG A 591 -21.97 7.86 16.04
C ARG A 591 -20.65 7.93 15.24
N VAL A 592 -19.50 7.78 15.89
CA VAL A 592 -18.22 7.51 15.22
C VAL A 592 -18.16 6.02 14.90
N GLN A 593 -18.44 5.67 13.65
CA GLN A 593 -18.52 4.28 13.21
C GLN A 593 -17.13 3.68 13.03
N ILE A 594 -16.93 2.47 13.57
CA ILE A 594 -15.69 1.72 13.44
C ILE A 594 -15.61 1.07 12.05
N GLU A 595 -16.76 0.60 11.56
CA GLU A 595 -16.91 -0.03 10.26
C GLU A 595 -18.30 0.29 9.67
N GLY A 596 -18.39 0.35 8.34
CA GLY A 596 -19.56 0.76 7.59
C GLY A 596 -20.07 2.17 7.89
N CYS A 597 -21.40 2.26 7.94
CA CYS A 597 -22.16 3.49 8.13
C CYS A 597 -23.49 3.14 8.79
N GLU A 598 -23.91 3.95 9.77
CA GLU A 598 -25.26 3.91 10.34
C GLU A 598 -25.90 5.29 10.28
N ALA A 599 -27.21 5.37 10.08
CA ALA A 599 -27.91 6.65 9.99
C ALA A 599 -27.67 7.51 11.25
N GLY A 600 -27.43 8.81 11.05
CA GLY A 600 -27.03 9.71 12.12
C GLY A 600 -25.54 9.70 12.47
N TYR A 601 -24.70 9.04 11.66
CA TYR A 601 -23.23 9.03 11.85
C TYR A 601 -22.62 10.44 11.97
N VAL A 602 -21.58 10.55 12.80
CA VAL A 602 -20.64 11.68 12.84
C VAL A 602 -19.42 11.37 11.99
N VAL A 603 -18.96 10.12 12.05
CA VAL A 603 -17.92 9.57 11.17
C VAL A 603 -18.44 8.25 10.61
N ALA A 604 -18.38 8.09 9.29
CA ALA A 604 -18.58 6.80 8.61
C ALA A 604 -17.24 6.30 8.05
N HIS A 605 -16.97 5.00 8.16
CA HIS A 605 -15.68 4.38 7.84
C HIS A 605 -15.90 2.88 7.69
N TYR A 606 -15.34 2.14 6.74
CA TYR A 606 -14.50 2.52 5.60
C TYR A 606 -15.37 3.03 4.45
N GLN A 607 -15.02 4.16 3.84
CA GLN A 607 -15.77 4.77 2.73
C GLN A 607 -14.86 4.93 1.51
N GLN A 608 -15.17 4.19 0.45
CA GLN A 608 -14.53 4.32 -0.85
C GLN A 608 -14.85 5.68 -1.49
N PRO A 609 -14.03 6.16 -2.44
CA PRO A 609 -14.24 7.46 -3.08
C PRO A 609 -15.66 7.68 -3.63
N ARG A 610 -16.30 6.64 -4.17
CA ARG A 610 -17.68 6.70 -4.68
C ARG A 610 -18.71 6.82 -3.56
N GLU A 611 -18.49 6.11 -2.45
CA GLU A 611 -19.38 6.15 -1.28
C GLU A 611 -19.30 7.52 -0.62
N MET A 612 -18.11 8.11 -0.48
CA MET A 612 -17.95 9.48 0.01
C MET A 612 -18.78 10.49 -0.79
N LEU A 613 -18.73 10.41 -2.13
CA LEU A 613 -19.50 11.29 -3.01
C LEU A 613 -21.01 11.08 -2.82
N CYS A 614 -21.45 9.82 -2.68
CA CYS A 614 -22.85 9.50 -2.43
C CYS A 614 -23.32 10.03 -1.06
N LEU A 615 -22.53 9.85 0.01
CA LEU A 615 -22.83 10.37 1.34
C LEU A 615 -22.94 11.91 1.31
N TRP A 616 -22.03 12.58 0.63
CA TRP A 616 -22.06 14.04 0.46
C TRP A 616 -23.31 14.50 -0.27
N GLN A 617 -23.62 13.89 -1.41
CA GLN A 617 -24.80 14.24 -2.21
C GLN A 617 -26.10 14.03 -1.43
N LYS A 618 -26.22 12.93 -0.68
CA LYS A 618 -27.37 12.68 0.19
C LYS A 618 -27.49 13.75 1.26
N LEU A 619 -26.37 14.11 1.89
CA LEU A 619 -26.35 15.15 2.90
C LEU A 619 -26.77 16.51 2.33
N GLU A 620 -26.26 16.92 1.17
CA GLU A 620 -26.63 18.19 0.53
C GLU A 620 -28.12 18.25 0.17
N ASN A 621 -28.68 17.13 -0.29
CA ASN A 621 -30.07 17.08 -0.74
C ASN A 621 -31.09 17.00 0.41
N THR A 622 -30.73 16.32 1.50
CA THR A 622 -31.69 15.95 2.56
C THR A 622 -31.40 16.61 3.90
N ASN A 623 -30.19 17.17 4.09
CA ASN A 623 -29.63 17.57 5.38
C ASN A 623 -29.66 16.44 6.44
N GLN A 624 -29.67 15.17 6.02
CA GLN A 624 -29.68 14.01 6.89
C GLN A 624 -28.47 13.10 6.63
N ALA A 625 -27.87 12.58 7.71
CA ALA A 625 -26.85 11.55 7.64
C ALA A 625 -27.51 10.19 7.34
N THR A 626 -27.62 9.86 6.06
CA THR A 626 -28.14 8.58 5.59
C THR A 626 -27.08 7.85 4.79
N CYS A 627 -26.94 6.54 5.06
CA CYS A 627 -25.93 5.73 4.40
C CYS A 627 -26.25 5.50 2.93
N CYS A 628 -25.22 5.27 2.13
CA CYS A 628 -25.38 4.78 0.76
C CYS A 628 -25.94 3.36 0.81
N THR A 629 -26.98 3.10 0.02
CA THR A 629 -27.49 1.73 -0.18
C THR A 629 -26.59 1.06 -1.18
N GLU A 630 -26.14 -0.16 -0.90
CA GLU A 630 -25.45 -1.02 -1.88
C GLU A 630 -26.28 -1.27 -3.13
#